data_AF-A0A5N6R4H8-F1
#
_entry.id   AF-A0A5N6R4H8-F1
#
_cell.length_a   1.000
_cell.length_b   1.000
_cell.length_c   1.000
_cell.angle_alpha   90.00
_cell.angle_beta   90.00
_cell.angle_gamma   90.00
#
_symmetry.space_group_name_H-M   'P 1'
#
loop_
_entity.id
_entity.type
_entity.pdbx_description
1 polymer ?
#
loop_
_entity_poly.entity_id
_entity_poly.type
_entity_poly.pdbx_seq_one_letter_code
_entity_poly.pdbx_strand_id
1 'polypeptide(L)'
;MNHFFHTNRPTRKPWLTRRPSRRSSLLTLLFSLLFLLSYYFLTPSSFSPVSPLNKTSNSQFPQCISSRALIPGEKFLWYAPHSGFSNQLSEFKNAILMAAILNRTLIVPPVLDHHAVALGSCPKFRVSDPYEIRAAVWDHVVELLRTGRYVSMADIIDISLLVSSSVVRAIDFRGFASLWCGIKDFVCFNKSNKQPALFDRLKQCGSLLFGRIVNVDKCTYAISEDCRTTVWTYQNDDKDGVLDSFQPDEQVKKKKKISYVRRRRDVYKTLGPGSEAESASLLAFGSLFTSPYRDSELYIDIHEAPRDQRIQSLIEKIEFLPFVPEIMSAGKEFADKNIKAPFLCAQLRLLDGQFKNHWKATFQSLKEKVESLRQSPHALHIFVMTDLPEGNWTGSYLGDLRRDSNHFKLHFLREEDELVIETARKVVAAGHGLRFGFVPESLGMGGLKKHCPSERLPDVLLYIEEAVCSCASLGFIGTAGSTIAESVELMRKFGTCPRQSLTEL
;
A
#
# COMPACT_ATOMS: atom_id res chain seq x y z
N MET A 1 -1.41 -61.26 -7.18
CA MET A 1 -0.16 -62.07 -7.03
C MET A 1 1.00 -61.12 -6.75
N ASN A 2 1.96 -61.54 -5.94
CA ASN A 2 2.90 -60.63 -5.27
C ASN A 2 4.26 -60.52 -5.98
N HIS A 3 4.95 -59.39 -5.81
CA HIS A 3 6.30 -59.13 -6.32
C HIS A 3 7.29 -58.87 -5.17
N PHE A 4 8.20 -59.81 -4.92
CA PHE A 4 9.38 -59.76 -4.01
C PHE A 4 10.14 -61.10 -4.20
N PHE A 5 11.46 -61.29 -4.09
CA PHE A 5 12.68 -60.45 -3.97
C PHE A 5 13.76 -61.12 -4.90
N HIS A 6 15.05 -60.77 -5.05
CA HIS A 6 15.97 -59.72 -4.54
C HIS A 6 17.08 -59.49 -5.60
N THR A 7 17.92 -58.46 -5.47
CA THR A 7 19.27 -58.41 -6.10
C THR A 7 20.35 -58.05 -5.09
N ASN A 8 21.56 -58.61 -5.25
CA ASN A 8 22.69 -58.45 -4.33
C ASN A 8 23.78 -57.50 -4.88
N ARG A 9 24.49 -56.81 -3.98
CA ARG A 9 25.63 -55.94 -4.31
C ARG A 9 26.95 -56.72 -4.41
N PRO A 10 27.83 -56.38 -5.35
CA PRO A 10 29.28 -56.53 -5.20
C PRO A 10 29.92 -55.29 -4.54
N THR A 11 31.07 -55.43 -3.90
CA THR A 11 31.76 -54.34 -3.17
C THR A 11 33.22 -54.12 -3.57
N ARG A 12 33.56 -52.83 -3.75
CA ARG A 12 34.89 -52.19 -3.65
C ARG A 12 36.02 -52.64 -4.60
N LYS A 13 36.59 -51.66 -5.32
CA LYS A 13 38.03 -51.35 -5.24
C LYS A 13 38.21 -49.85 -4.91
N PRO A 14 39.14 -49.45 -4.03
CA PRO A 14 39.41 -48.05 -3.74
C PRO A 14 40.29 -47.40 -4.81
N TRP A 15 40.15 -46.09 -5.02
CA TRP A 15 41.06 -45.28 -5.86
C TRP A 15 41.87 -44.29 -5.01
N LEU A 16 43.06 -43.95 -5.51
CA LEU A 16 44.12 -43.29 -4.75
C LEU A 16 43.86 -41.79 -4.52
N THR A 17 44.02 -41.35 -3.27
CA THR A 17 43.94 -39.94 -2.87
C THR A 17 45.22 -39.18 -3.29
N ARG A 18 45.13 -38.36 -4.35
CA ARG A 18 46.19 -37.39 -4.69
C ARG A 18 46.32 -36.33 -3.59
N ARG A 19 47.53 -36.13 -3.06
CA ARG A 19 47.85 -35.04 -2.12
C ARG A 19 47.78 -33.68 -2.85
N PRO A 20 47.11 -32.64 -2.30
CA PRO A 20 47.14 -31.29 -2.88
C PRO A 20 48.53 -30.64 -2.79
N SER A 21 48.93 -29.90 -3.83
CA SER A 21 50.22 -29.20 -3.87
C SER A 21 50.18 -27.91 -3.03
N ARG A 22 50.93 -27.87 -1.92
CA ARG A 22 51.13 -26.69 -1.07
C ARG A 22 52.07 -25.65 -1.70
N ARG A 23 51.72 -25.07 -2.86
CA ARG A 23 52.46 -23.93 -3.45
C ARG A 23 51.61 -22.79 -4.04
N SER A 24 50.29 -22.84 -3.99
CA SER A 24 49.42 -21.76 -4.55
C SER A 24 48.82 -20.80 -3.49
N SER A 25 48.75 -21.22 -2.22
CA SER A 25 47.97 -20.52 -1.18
C SER A 25 48.50 -19.15 -0.75
N LEU A 26 49.78 -18.84 -0.96
CA LEU A 26 50.33 -17.50 -0.68
C LEU A 26 50.00 -16.49 -1.78
N LEU A 27 49.97 -16.93 -3.05
CA LEU A 27 49.67 -16.06 -4.18
C LEU A 27 48.18 -15.69 -4.22
N THR A 28 47.28 -16.63 -3.89
CA THR A 28 45.85 -16.33 -3.76
C THR A 28 45.56 -15.42 -2.56
N LEU A 29 46.31 -15.53 -1.46
CA LEU A 29 46.26 -14.59 -0.32
C LEU A 29 46.74 -13.19 -0.72
N LEU A 30 47.83 -13.10 -1.51
CA LEU A 30 48.35 -11.81 -1.98
C LEU A 30 47.34 -11.12 -2.91
N PHE A 31 46.75 -11.86 -3.85
CA PHE A 31 45.71 -11.32 -4.76
C PHE A 31 44.43 -10.90 -4.03
N SER A 32 43.96 -11.67 -3.04
CA SER A 32 42.77 -11.27 -2.26
C SER A 32 43.05 -10.10 -1.31
N LEU A 33 44.26 -9.98 -0.76
CA LEU A 33 44.68 -8.81 0.01
C LEU A 33 44.77 -7.56 -0.89
N LEU A 34 45.35 -7.69 -2.09
CA LEU A 34 45.40 -6.60 -3.08
C LEU A 34 44.01 -6.18 -3.57
N PHE A 35 43.08 -7.13 -3.73
CA PHE A 35 41.69 -6.84 -4.09
C PHE A 35 40.91 -6.15 -2.95
N LEU A 36 41.18 -6.51 -1.69
CA LEU A 36 40.64 -5.82 -0.53
C LEU A 36 41.21 -4.40 -0.38
N LEU A 37 42.52 -4.23 -0.62
CA LEU A 37 43.16 -2.91 -0.62
C LEU A 37 42.66 -2.02 -1.77
N SER A 38 42.56 -2.55 -2.99
CA SER A 38 42.03 -1.78 -4.12
C SER A 38 40.56 -1.43 -3.91
N TYR A 39 39.75 -2.32 -3.35
CA TYR A 39 38.39 -1.98 -2.91
C TYR A 39 38.41 -0.83 -1.89
N TYR A 40 39.27 -0.88 -0.86
CA TYR A 40 39.37 0.16 0.17
C TYR A 40 39.85 1.53 -0.35
N PHE A 41 40.65 1.57 -1.41
CA PHE A 41 41.17 2.81 -2.01
C PHE A 41 40.38 3.30 -3.24
N LEU A 42 39.56 2.45 -3.88
CA LEU A 42 38.73 2.81 -5.04
C LEU A 42 37.25 2.98 -4.72
N THR A 43 36.76 2.49 -3.58
CA THR A 43 35.48 2.99 -3.05
C THR A 43 35.68 4.43 -2.56
N PRO A 44 34.86 5.41 -3.01
CA PRO A 44 34.80 6.70 -2.35
C PRO A 44 34.46 6.48 -0.87
N SER A 45 35.15 7.16 0.04
CA SER A 45 34.97 7.02 1.49
C SER A 45 33.71 7.74 2.00
N SER A 46 32.55 7.38 1.45
CA SER A 46 31.21 7.84 1.85
C SER A 46 30.71 7.21 3.17
N PHE A 47 31.55 6.43 3.86
CA PHE A 47 31.48 6.32 5.31
C PHE A 47 32.11 7.56 5.95
N SER A 48 31.36 8.67 5.97
CA SER A 48 31.66 9.75 6.89
C SER A 48 31.65 9.20 8.32
N PRO A 49 32.71 9.39 9.13
CA PRO A 49 32.64 9.12 10.54
C PRO A 49 31.48 9.94 11.13
N VAL A 50 30.67 9.33 12.00
CA VAL A 50 29.73 10.09 12.83
C VAL A 50 30.57 10.85 13.85
N SER A 51 31.02 12.04 13.44
CA SER A 51 31.67 12.99 14.33
C SER A 51 30.73 13.25 15.51
N PRO A 52 31.19 13.12 16.77
CA PRO A 52 30.41 13.58 17.92
C PRO A 52 30.27 15.09 17.80
N LEU A 53 29.14 15.56 17.26
CA LEU A 53 28.93 16.96 16.92
C LEU A 53 28.60 17.78 18.16
N ASN A 54 29.56 17.87 19.08
CA ASN A 54 29.63 18.86 20.15
C ASN A 54 29.97 20.24 19.56
N LYS A 55 29.20 20.65 18.54
CA LYS A 55 28.99 22.04 18.18
C LYS A 55 27.55 22.35 18.52
N THR A 56 27.37 23.15 19.56
CA THR A 56 26.11 23.79 19.95
C THR A 56 25.68 24.78 18.85
N SER A 57 25.21 24.23 17.74
CA SER A 57 24.41 24.96 16.76
C SER A 57 23.16 25.46 17.48
N ASN A 58 23.05 26.77 17.67
CA ASN A 58 21.84 27.44 18.15
C ASN A 58 20.73 27.46 17.08
N SER A 59 20.55 26.34 16.37
CA SER A 59 19.31 26.03 15.69
C SER A 59 18.25 25.82 16.75
N GLN A 60 17.46 26.86 17.02
CA GLN A 60 16.19 26.74 17.72
C GLN A 60 15.35 25.69 16.99
N PHE A 61 15.32 24.46 17.52
CA PHE A 61 14.24 23.54 17.19
C PHE A 61 12.96 24.23 17.68
N PRO A 62 12.04 24.58 16.77
CA PRO A 62 10.89 25.39 17.15
C PRO A 62 9.97 24.58 18.06
N GLN A 63 9.76 25.11 19.27
CA GLN A 63 8.74 24.63 20.22
C GLN A 63 7.44 24.36 19.46
N CYS A 64 7.07 23.08 19.38
CA CYS A 64 5.87 22.57 18.73
C CYS A 64 5.40 23.34 17.46
N ILE A 65 6.34 23.71 16.56
CA ILE A 65 6.20 24.69 15.45
C ILE A 65 5.03 25.65 15.69
N SER A 66 5.24 26.56 16.65
CA SER A 66 4.30 27.57 17.17
C SER A 66 2.92 27.57 16.52
N SER A 67 1.90 27.30 17.35
CA SER A 67 0.45 27.15 17.07
C SER A 67 -0.27 28.29 16.31
N ARG A 68 0.49 29.13 15.63
CA ARG A 68 0.14 30.02 14.52
C ARG A 68 0.20 29.33 13.15
N ALA A 69 0.96 28.22 13.01
CA ALA A 69 1.15 27.50 11.73
C ALA A 69 0.14 26.36 11.52
N LEU A 70 -0.19 25.62 12.58
CA LEU A 70 -1.36 24.75 12.64
C LEU A 70 -2.55 25.55 13.15
N ILE A 71 -3.77 25.16 12.76
CA ILE A 71 -4.99 25.84 13.18
C ILE A 71 -5.21 25.59 14.69
N PRO A 72 -5.42 26.64 15.52
CA PRO A 72 -5.58 26.47 16.96
C PRO A 72 -6.70 25.49 17.32
N GLY A 73 -6.37 24.47 18.12
CA GLY A 73 -7.30 23.41 18.54
C GLY A 73 -7.42 22.23 17.58
N GLU A 74 -6.84 22.30 16.37
CA GLU A 74 -6.90 21.19 15.42
C GLU A 74 -6.00 20.02 15.85
N LYS A 75 -6.50 18.78 15.68
CA LYS A 75 -5.81 17.55 16.05
C LYS A 75 -5.83 16.58 14.88
N PHE A 76 -4.67 16.09 14.49
CA PHE A 76 -4.48 15.27 13.30
C PHE A 76 -4.25 13.78 13.63
N LEU A 77 -4.53 12.92 12.65
CA LEU A 77 -4.18 11.50 12.64
C LEU A 77 -3.47 11.18 11.33
N TRP A 78 -2.31 10.52 11.41
CA TRP A 78 -1.57 9.96 10.28
C TRP A 78 -1.25 8.49 10.53
N TYR A 79 -1.08 7.74 9.45
CA TYR A 79 -0.66 6.35 9.43
C TYR A 79 0.29 6.14 8.25
N ALA A 80 1.14 5.13 8.35
CA ALA A 80 2.12 4.80 7.33
C ALA A 80 1.61 3.64 6.43
N PRO A 81 0.91 3.91 5.30
CA PRO A 81 0.44 2.86 4.39
C PRO A 81 1.60 2.07 3.77
N HIS A 82 1.38 0.82 3.42
CA HIS A 82 2.43 -0.04 2.85
C HIS A 82 1.88 -1.22 2.02
N SER A 83 2.76 -2.02 1.43
CA SER A 83 2.42 -3.16 0.55
C SER A 83 1.68 -2.70 -0.72
N GLY A 84 0.96 -3.60 -1.40
CA GLY A 84 0.21 -3.26 -2.63
C GLY A 84 -1.04 -2.40 -2.37
N PHE A 85 -1.52 -1.70 -3.42
CA PHE A 85 -2.61 -0.73 -3.35
C PHE A 85 -3.85 -1.19 -2.56
N SER A 86 -4.40 -2.38 -2.84
CA SER A 86 -5.60 -2.88 -2.15
C SER A 86 -5.39 -3.05 -0.63
N ASN A 87 -4.15 -3.30 -0.19
CA ASN A 87 -3.80 -3.30 1.23
C ASN A 87 -3.78 -1.86 1.78
N GLN A 88 -3.16 -0.92 1.07
CA GLN A 88 -3.14 0.51 1.44
C GLN A 88 -4.55 1.11 1.51
N LEU A 89 -5.48 0.64 0.67
CA LEU A 89 -6.91 0.99 0.69
C LEU A 89 -7.64 0.42 1.92
N SER A 90 -7.32 -0.81 2.33
CA SER A 90 -7.81 -1.37 3.60
C SER A 90 -7.30 -0.55 4.80
N GLU A 91 -6.02 -0.16 4.79
CA GLU A 91 -5.46 0.76 5.79
C GLU A 91 -6.15 2.13 5.77
N PHE A 92 -6.50 2.65 4.60
CA PHE A 92 -7.19 3.93 4.46
C PHE A 92 -8.61 3.91 5.04
N LYS A 93 -9.39 2.84 4.78
CA LYS A 93 -10.70 2.62 5.43
C LYS A 93 -10.58 2.60 6.95
N ASN A 94 -9.59 1.87 7.48
CA ASN A 94 -9.30 1.86 8.91
C ASN A 94 -8.88 3.24 9.43
N ALA A 95 -8.08 4.01 8.68
CA ALA A 95 -7.67 5.36 9.06
C ALA A 95 -8.85 6.34 9.13
N ILE A 96 -9.78 6.24 8.18
CA ILE A 96 -11.05 6.98 8.17
C ILE A 96 -11.88 6.67 9.44
N LEU A 97 -12.02 5.39 9.79
CA LEU A 97 -12.73 4.95 11.00
C LEU A 97 -12.07 5.44 12.28
N MET A 98 -10.75 5.27 12.41
CA MET A 98 -9.96 5.72 13.57
C MET A 98 -10.00 7.25 13.74
N ALA A 99 -9.95 8.00 12.64
CA ALA A 99 -10.07 9.46 12.65
C ALA A 99 -11.45 9.92 13.13
N ALA A 100 -12.53 9.26 12.69
CA ALA A 100 -13.89 9.57 13.12
C ALA A 100 -14.18 9.18 14.58
N ILE A 101 -13.62 8.06 15.07
CA ILE A 101 -13.71 7.66 16.49
C ILE A 101 -13.01 8.69 17.39
N LEU A 102 -11.84 9.18 16.98
CA LEU A 102 -11.00 10.08 17.78
C LEU A 102 -11.26 11.58 17.51
N ASN A 103 -12.22 11.91 16.63
CA ASN A 103 -12.54 13.27 16.15
C ASN A 103 -11.33 14.07 15.61
N ARG A 104 -10.40 13.37 14.95
CA ARG A 104 -9.16 13.96 14.41
C ARG A 104 -9.27 14.15 12.89
N THR A 105 -8.59 15.17 12.37
CA THR A 105 -8.45 15.37 10.93
C THR A 105 -7.48 14.34 10.36
N LEU A 106 -7.96 13.51 9.43
CA LEU A 106 -7.16 12.50 8.75
C LEU A 106 -6.20 13.15 7.75
N ILE A 107 -4.91 12.85 7.90
CA ILE A 107 -3.89 13.17 6.90
C ILE A 107 -3.91 12.07 5.85
N VAL A 108 -4.44 12.39 4.67
CA VAL A 108 -4.54 11.48 3.53
C VAL A 108 -3.16 11.31 2.90
N PRO A 109 -2.55 10.10 2.93
CA PRO A 109 -1.25 9.84 2.33
C PRO A 109 -1.37 9.70 0.80
N PRO A 110 -0.25 9.73 0.06
CA PRO A 110 -0.23 9.21 -1.30
C PRO A 110 -0.35 7.69 -1.34
N VAL A 111 -0.66 7.16 -2.53
CA VAL A 111 -0.42 5.76 -2.86
C VAL A 111 1.09 5.53 -2.99
N LEU A 112 1.61 4.45 -2.40
CA LEU A 112 3.02 4.04 -2.52
C LEU A 112 3.21 2.95 -3.57
N ASP A 113 4.41 2.87 -4.14
CA ASP A 113 4.79 1.84 -5.10
C ASP A 113 4.69 0.42 -4.49
N HIS A 114 4.26 -0.56 -5.29
CA HIS A 114 4.11 -1.95 -4.83
C HIS A 114 5.44 -2.50 -4.28
N HIS A 115 5.39 -3.10 -3.09
CA HIS A 115 6.56 -3.57 -2.31
C HIS A 115 7.61 -2.53 -1.88
N ALA A 116 7.43 -1.22 -2.10
CA ALA A 116 8.41 -0.21 -1.67
C ALA A 116 8.58 -0.11 -0.15
N VAL A 117 7.48 -0.28 0.59
CA VAL A 117 7.49 -0.55 2.03
C VAL A 117 6.65 -1.79 2.28
N ALA A 118 7.13 -2.68 3.15
CA ALA A 118 6.43 -3.90 3.52
C ALA A 118 6.37 -4.06 5.03
N LEU A 119 5.18 -4.36 5.56
CA LEU A 119 4.99 -4.72 6.97
C LEU A 119 5.82 -5.92 7.39
N GLY A 120 6.06 -6.84 6.44
CA GLY A 120 6.33 -8.24 6.72
C GLY A 120 5.01 -9.02 6.75
N SER A 121 4.79 -9.84 7.78
CA SER A 121 3.55 -10.60 7.92
C SER A 121 3.15 -10.74 9.38
N CYS A 122 1.94 -10.26 9.70
CA CYS A 122 1.34 -10.37 11.02
C CYS A 122 0.32 -11.51 11.07
N PRO A 123 0.12 -12.20 12.21
CA PRO A 123 1.03 -12.30 13.35
C PRO A 123 2.28 -13.18 13.07
N LYS A 124 2.55 -13.53 11.79
CA LYS A 124 3.60 -14.40 11.22
C LYS A 124 5.09 -14.09 11.53
N PHE A 125 5.38 -13.38 12.63
CA PHE A 125 6.68 -13.35 13.32
C PHE A 125 7.85 -12.64 12.62
N ARG A 126 7.55 -11.84 11.59
CA ARG A 126 8.40 -10.73 11.12
C ARG A 126 7.48 -9.58 10.78
N VAL A 127 7.44 -8.59 11.67
CA VAL A 127 6.74 -7.33 11.50
C VAL A 127 7.78 -6.25 11.77
N SER A 128 7.99 -5.34 10.82
CA SER A 128 8.87 -4.18 11.03
C SER A 128 8.36 -3.32 12.18
N ASP A 129 9.26 -2.57 12.83
CA ASP A 129 8.83 -1.74 13.96
C ASP A 129 7.96 -0.56 13.49
N PRO A 130 6.92 -0.14 14.24
CA PRO A 130 6.16 1.07 13.95
C PRO A 130 7.02 2.31 13.67
N TYR A 131 8.19 2.44 14.31
CA TYR A 131 9.17 3.49 13.99
C TYR A 131 9.77 3.32 12.57
N GLU A 132 10.22 2.11 12.23
CA GLU A 132 10.84 1.79 10.94
C GLU A 132 9.88 2.03 9.78
N ILE A 133 8.61 1.63 9.94
CA ILE A 133 7.60 1.78 8.89
C ILE A 133 7.27 3.27 8.67
N ARG A 134 7.05 4.06 9.74
CA ARG A 134 6.83 5.51 9.60
C ARG A 134 8.01 6.21 8.91
N ALA A 135 9.25 5.82 9.21
CA ALA A 135 10.43 6.38 8.58
C ALA A 135 10.54 5.98 7.09
N ALA A 136 10.38 4.70 6.77
CA ALA A 136 10.46 4.18 5.40
C ALA A 136 9.36 4.75 4.50
N VAL A 137 8.12 4.88 5.01
CA VAL A 137 7.03 5.54 4.29
C VAL A 137 7.33 7.02 4.08
N TRP A 138 7.80 7.75 5.11
CA TRP A 138 8.16 9.16 4.93
C TRP A 138 9.21 9.37 3.83
N ASP A 139 10.30 8.59 3.84
CA ASP A 139 11.33 8.67 2.80
C ASP A 139 10.78 8.29 1.40
N HIS A 140 9.87 7.31 1.29
CA HIS A 140 9.23 6.98 0.00
C HIS A 140 8.27 8.08 -0.49
N VAL A 141 7.53 8.72 0.41
CA VAL A 141 6.67 9.87 0.06
C VAL A 141 7.52 11.04 -0.45
N VAL A 142 8.68 11.28 0.16
CA VAL A 142 9.65 12.28 -0.31
C VAL A 142 10.20 11.91 -1.72
N GLU A 143 10.42 10.63 -2.00
CA GLU A 143 10.84 10.14 -3.32
C GLU A 143 9.74 10.27 -4.39
N LEU A 144 8.48 10.03 -4.05
CA LEU A 144 7.33 10.25 -4.95
C LEU A 144 7.17 11.74 -5.30
N LEU A 145 7.35 12.64 -4.32
CA LEU A 145 7.39 14.08 -4.54
C LEU A 145 8.58 14.50 -5.42
N ARG A 146 9.77 13.94 -5.17
CA ARG A 146 10.99 14.21 -5.96
C ARG A 146 10.85 13.78 -7.41
N THR A 147 10.25 12.63 -7.66
CA THR A 147 10.14 12.03 -9.01
C THR A 147 8.91 12.49 -9.80
N GLY A 148 8.04 13.33 -9.20
CA GLY A 148 6.82 13.81 -9.83
C GLY A 148 5.72 12.75 -9.96
N ARG A 149 5.82 11.64 -9.21
CA ARG A 149 4.92 10.48 -9.27
C ARG A 149 3.90 10.43 -8.12
N TYR A 150 3.93 11.41 -7.21
CA TYR A 150 2.97 11.53 -6.12
C TYR A 150 1.53 11.61 -6.67
N VAL A 151 0.67 10.72 -6.18
CA VAL A 151 -0.79 10.80 -6.31
C VAL A 151 -1.41 10.52 -4.94
N SER A 152 -2.35 11.36 -4.51
CA SER A 152 -3.03 11.19 -3.21
C SER A 152 -3.91 9.95 -3.22
N MET A 153 -4.09 9.28 -2.08
CA MET A 153 -5.12 8.24 -1.97
C MET A 153 -6.51 8.82 -2.31
N ALA A 154 -6.77 10.09 -1.97
CA ALA A 154 -7.98 10.81 -2.36
C ALA A 154 -7.94 11.45 -3.76
N ASP A 155 -6.86 11.29 -4.53
CA ASP A 155 -6.84 11.54 -5.97
C ASP A 155 -7.27 10.28 -6.76
N ILE A 156 -7.28 9.09 -6.12
CA ILE A 156 -7.72 7.80 -6.70
C ILE A 156 -9.08 7.36 -6.16
N ILE A 157 -9.31 7.50 -4.84
CA ILE A 157 -10.53 7.11 -4.12
C ILE A 157 -11.41 8.34 -3.87
N ASP A 158 -12.68 8.28 -4.23
CA ASP A 158 -13.63 9.35 -3.93
C ASP A 158 -14.14 9.24 -2.48
N ILE A 159 -13.71 10.19 -1.65
CA ILE A 159 -14.17 10.40 -0.26
C ILE A 159 -15.08 11.62 -0.12
N SER A 160 -15.50 12.25 -1.22
CA SER A 160 -16.22 13.54 -1.22
C SER A 160 -17.50 13.49 -0.38
N LEU A 161 -18.25 12.38 -0.43
CA LEU A 161 -19.45 12.16 0.38
C LEU A 161 -19.15 12.12 1.89
N LEU A 162 -18.02 11.56 2.32
CA LEU A 162 -17.61 11.49 3.74
C LEU A 162 -17.19 12.85 4.29
N VAL A 163 -16.50 13.65 3.46
CA VAL A 163 -16.01 14.98 3.84
C VAL A 163 -17.14 16.02 3.79
N SER A 164 -17.97 16.03 2.74
CA SER A 164 -19.10 16.96 2.60
C SER A 164 -20.19 16.76 3.65
N SER A 165 -20.44 15.51 4.08
CA SER A 165 -21.34 15.22 5.19
C SER A 165 -20.72 15.49 6.58
N SER A 166 -19.49 16.01 6.65
CA SER A 166 -18.72 16.28 7.87
C SER A 166 -18.50 15.06 8.78
N VAL A 167 -18.70 13.84 8.29
CA VAL A 167 -18.51 12.60 9.09
C VAL A 167 -17.01 12.38 9.37
N VAL A 168 -16.15 12.73 8.42
CA VAL A 168 -14.69 12.65 8.53
C VAL A 168 -14.08 13.95 8.01
N ARG A 169 -13.15 14.53 8.78
CA ARG A 169 -12.37 15.71 8.37
C ARG A 169 -11.05 15.24 7.77
N ALA A 170 -10.64 15.80 6.63
CA ALA A 170 -9.48 15.34 5.87
C ALA A 170 -8.57 16.49 5.41
N ILE A 171 -7.28 16.19 5.28
CA ILE A 171 -6.27 17.06 4.65
C ILE A 171 -5.32 16.20 3.81
N ASP A 172 -4.99 16.63 2.59
CA ASP A 172 -3.92 16.00 1.80
C ASP A 172 -2.56 16.12 2.50
N PHE A 173 -1.74 15.07 2.46
CA PHE A 173 -0.39 15.08 3.05
C PHE A 173 0.48 16.23 2.54
N ARG A 174 0.38 16.68 1.28
CA ARG A 174 1.08 17.88 0.76
C ARG A 174 0.65 19.14 1.51
N GLY A 175 -0.63 19.26 1.82
CA GLY A 175 -1.20 20.35 2.63
C GLY A 175 -0.72 20.29 4.07
N PHE A 176 -0.81 19.11 4.71
CA PHE A 176 -0.31 18.92 6.07
C PHE A 176 1.20 19.21 6.18
N ALA A 177 2.03 18.62 5.31
CA ALA A 177 3.47 18.82 5.33
C ALA A 177 3.89 20.26 5.02
N SER A 178 3.07 21.02 4.26
CA SER A 178 3.29 22.47 4.07
C SER A 178 3.21 23.24 5.38
N LEU A 179 2.16 22.99 6.18
CA LEU A 179 1.96 23.59 7.49
C LEU A 179 2.99 23.08 8.50
N TRP A 180 3.15 21.75 8.59
CA TRP A 180 3.99 21.04 9.57
C TRP A 180 5.49 21.25 9.35
N CYS A 181 5.96 21.46 8.11
CA CYS A 181 7.40 21.70 7.85
C CYS A 181 7.74 23.17 7.56
N GLY A 182 6.77 24.08 7.55
CA GLY A 182 6.98 25.47 7.14
C GLY A 182 7.56 25.57 5.73
N ILE A 183 7.03 24.77 4.79
CA ILE A 183 7.45 24.69 3.39
C ILE A 183 6.30 25.15 2.50
N LYS A 184 6.56 26.16 1.66
CA LYS A 184 5.64 26.59 0.59
C LYS A 184 5.93 25.84 -0.70
N ASP A 185 4.97 25.85 -1.62
CA ASP A 185 5.10 25.36 -3.01
C ASP A 185 5.38 23.85 -3.20
N PHE A 186 4.88 22.98 -2.31
CA PHE A 186 4.95 21.50 -2.44
C PHE A 186 4.51 20.96 -3.82
N VAL A 187 3.57 21.63 -4.49
CA VAL A 187 3.00 21.22 -5.78
C VAL A 187 4.04 21.26 -6.92
N CYS A 188 5.04 22.15 -6.85
CA CYS A 188 5.98 22.45 -7.94
C CYS A 188 7.42 21.97 -7.65
N PHE A 189 7.57 20.89 -6.88
CA PHE A 189 8.85 20.41 -6.35
C PHE A 189 9.95 20.18 -7.40
N ASN A 190 9.57 19.80 -8.63
CA ASN A 190 10.49 19.33 -9.67
C ASN A 190 11.18 20.45 -10.49
N LYS A 191 10.98 21.75 -10.20
CA LYS A 191 11.52 22.87 -11.02
C LYS A 191 12.35 23.93 -10.28
N SER A 192 12.79 23.67 -9.04
CA SER A 192 13.48 24.66 -8.21
C SER A 192 14.95 24.30 -7.95
N ASN A 193 15.91 25.16 -8.33
CA ASN A 193 17.34 24.98 -8.04
C ASN A 193 17.69 24.94 -6.52
N LYS A 194 16.71 25.02 -5.63
CA LYS A 194 16.85 24.89 -4.17
C LYS A 194 16.52 23.49 -3.63
N GLN A 195 16.36 22.48 -4.50
CA GLN A 195 15.94 21.11 -4.10
C GLN A 195 16.68 20.53 -2.87
N PRO A 196 18.03 20.56 -2.75
CA PRO A 196 18.72 19.85 -1.66
C PRO A 196 18.31 20.34 -0.28
N ALA A 197 18.41 21.65 -0.03
CA ALA A 197 18.02 22.26 1.24
C ALA A 197 16.52 22.10 1.57
N LEU A 198 15.68 21.89 0.55
CA LEU A 198 14.26 21.60 0.72
C LEU A 198 14.02 20.14 1.14
N PHE A 199 14.76 19.21 0.54
CA PHE A 199 14.77 17.80 0.94
C PHE A 199 15.37 17.57 2.33
N ASP A 200 16.44 18.28 2.68
CA ASP A 200 17.04 18.22 4.01
C ASP A 200 16.07 18.73 5.08
N ARG A 201 15.37 19.85 4.81
CA ARG A 201 14.28 20.32 5.69
C ARG A 201 13.14 19.30 5.80
N LEU A 202 12.75 18.65 4.69
CA LEU A 202 11.74 17.58 4.70
C LEU A 202 12.16 16.39 5.58
N LYS A 203 13.41 15.91 5.45
CA LYS A 203 13.93 14.80 6.26
C LYS A 203 14.06 15.18 7.74
N GLN A 204 14.54 16.38 8.03
CA GLN A 204 14.63 16.89 9.40
C GLN A 204 13.24 17.03 10.03
N CYS A 205 12.27 17.60 9.30
CA CYS A 205 10.88 17.72 9.70
C CYS A 205 10.21 16.35 9.97
N GLY A 206 10.43 15.38 9.08
CA GLY A 206 9.92 14.01 9.21
C GLY A 206 10.33 13.31 10.50
N SER A 207 11.52 13.64 11.04
CA SER A 207 12.00 13.02 12.29
C SER A 207 11.15 13.32 13.52
N LEU A 208 10.32 14.37 13.47
CA LEU A 208 9.29 14.71 14.47
C LEU A 208 7.99 13.89 14.31
N LEU A 209 7.79 13.25 13.16
CA LEU A 209 6.59 12.45 12.82
C LEU A 209 6.80 10.96 13.07
N PHE A 210 7.96 10.41 12.70
CA PHE A 210 8.25 8.99 12.96
C PHE A 210 8.67 8.69 14.41
N GLY A 211 8.96 9.72 15.22
CA GLY A 211 9.19 9.61 16.66
C GLY A 211 10.66 9.47 17.08
N ARG A 212 11.62 9.94 16.26
CA ARG A 212 13.06 9.80 16.55
C ARG A 212 13.55 10.75 17.65
N ILE A 213 12.99 11.96 17.67
CA ILE A 213 13.34 12.98 18.66
C ILE A 213 12.34 12.86 19.82
N VAL A 214 12.84 12.44 20.99
CA VAL A 214 12.01 12.21 22.16
C VAL A 214 11.41 13.53 22.66
N ASN A 215 10.07 13.59 22.63
CA ASN A 215 9.23 14.50 23.41
C ASN A 215 9.62 16.00 23.36
N VAL A 216 9.71 16.58 22.17
CA VAL A 216 9.60 18.03 22.02
C VAL A 216 8.12 18.42 22.21
N ASP A 217 7.81 18.93 23.41
CA ASP A 217 6.55 19.59 23.77
C ASP A 217 5.26 18.80 23.46
N LYS A 218 5.29 17.45 23.55
CA LYS A 218 4.15 16.54 23.30
C LYS A 218 3.52 16.60 21.89
N CYS A 219 4.17 17.21 20.89
CA CYS A 219 3.53 17.46 19.58
C CYS A 219 2.98 16.21 18.87
N THR A 220 3.74 15.12 18.90
CA THR A 220 3.42 13.85 18.22
C THR A 220 3.34 12.73 19.25
N TYR A 221 2.21 12.05 19.34
CA TYR A 221 2.11 10.74 19.97
C TYR A 221 2.34 9.68 18.90
N ALA A 222 3.54 9.10 18.88
CA ALA A 222 3.91 8.06 17.94
C ALA A 222 3.51 6.68 18.52
N ILE A 223 2.48 6.06 17.96
CA ILE A 223 1.92 4.79 18.49
C ILE A 223 2.99 3.70 18.40
N SER A 224 3.23 3.00 19.50
CA SER A 224 4.20 1.89 19.62
C SER A 224 3.55 0.52 19.42
N GLU A 225 2.24 0.50 19.58
CA GLU A 225 1.36 -0.64 19.43
C GLU A 225 1.23 -1.04 17.96
N ASP A 226 1.21 -2.35 17.74
CA ASP A 226 0.98 -2.95 16.44
C ASP A 226 0.25 -4.29 16.61
N CYS A 227 -0.08 -4.94 15.50
CA CYS A 227 -0.82 -6.19 15.43
C CYS A 227 -0.19 -7.37 16.20
N ARG A 228 1.10 -7.31 16.59
CA ARG A 228 1.78 -8.26 17.50
C ARG A 228 1.27 -8.12 18.94
N THR A 229 1.09 -6.87 19.41
CA THR A 229 0.81 -6.53 20.81
C THR A 229 -0.65 -6.17 21.06
N THR A 230 -1.36 -5.70 20.04
CA THR A 230 -2.68 -5.07 20.19
C THR A 230 -3.70 -5.58 19.17
N VAL A 231 -4.96 -5.62 19.59
CA VAL A 231 -6.17 -5.57 18.76
C VAL A 231 -6.94 -4.32 19.17
N TRP A 232 -7.21 -3.44 18.21
CA TRP A 232 -7.98 -2.23 18.42
C TRP A 232 -9.47 -2.52 18.30
N THR A 233 -10.23 -2.18 19.33
CA THR A 233 -11.69 -2.32 19.42
C THR A 233 -12.34 -0.97 19.71
N TYR A 234 -13.67 -0.89 19.69
CA TYR A 234 -14.42 0.31 20.06
C TYR A 234 -15.74 -0.04 20.76
N GLN A 235 -16.06 0.66 21.85
CA GLN A 235 -17.26 0.50 22.68
C GLN A 235 -17.50 -0.93 23.22
N ASN A 236 -16.43 -1.73 23.28
CA ASN A 236 -16.46 -3.13 23.74
C ASN A 236 -15.89 -3.20 25.17
N ASP A 237 -16.60 -2.59 26.12
CA ASP A 237 -16.11 -2.29 27.47
C ASP A 237 -15.55 -3.51 28.21
N ASP A 238 -16.25 -4.65 28.13
CA ASP A 238 -15.92 -5.90 28.82
C ASP A 238 -14.65 -6.59 28.27
N LYS A 239 -14.10 -6.10 27.15
CA LYS A 239 -12.88 -6.63 26.52
C LYS A 239 -11.66 -5.70 26.63
N ASP A 240 -11.79 -4.49 27.18
CA ASP A 240 -10.68 -3.55 27.22
C ASP A 240 -9.54 -4.01 28.15
N GLY A 241 -8.30 -3.96 27.65
CA GLY A 241 -7.11 -4.49 28.33
C GLY A 241 -7.01 -6.02 28.42
N VAL A 242 -8.06 -6.76 28.06
CA VAL A 242 -8.12 -8.23 28.15
C VAL A 242 -7.12 -8.87 27.17
N LEU A 243 -6.66 -10.09 27.48
CA LEU A 243 -5.85 -10.88 26.53
C LEU A 243 -6.66 -11.16 25.26
N ASP A 244 -6.03 -11.00 24.11
CA ASP A 244 -6.66 -11.41 22.85
C ASP A 244 -6.83 -12.93 22.79
N SER A 245 -7.89 -13.39 22.09
CA SER A 245 -8.18 -14.82 21.90
C SER A 245 -7.01 -15.55 21.24
N PHE A 246 -6.32 -14.88 20.32
CA PHE A 246 -5.09 -15.36 19.71
C PHE A 246 -3.86 -14.90 20.52
N GLN A 247 -3.18 -15.87 21.14
CA GLN A 247 -1.84 -15.69 21.70
C GLN A 247 -0.81 -16.52 20.92
N PRO A 248 0.44 -16.03 20.74
CA PRO A 248 1.50 -16.85 20.19
C PRO A 248 1.79 -18.04 21.12
N ASP A 249 1.86 -19.26 20.57
CA ASP A 249 2.06 -20.47 21.37
C ASP A 249 3.46 -20.57 21.99
N GLU A 250 3.60 -21.36 23.05
CA GLU A 250 4.86 -21.51 23.80
C GLU A 250 6.00 -22.13 22.99
N GLN A 251 5.72 -22.95 21.96
CA GLN A 251 6.75 -23.49 21.09
C GLN A 251 7.25 -22.42 20.12
N VAL A 252 6.35 -21.62 19.55
CA VAL A 252 6.67 -20.46 18.72
C VAL A 252 7.44 -19.40 19.52
N LYS A 253 7.00 -19.04 20.73
CA LYS A 253 7.72 -18.12 21.63
C LYS A 253 9.17 -18.55 21.82
N LYS A 254 9.40 -19.80 22.21
CA LYS A 254 10.75 -20.35 22.44
C LYS A 254 11.57 -20.45 21.15
N LYS A 255 10.96 -20.93 20.05
CA LYS A 255 11.62 -21.13 18.75
C LYS A 255 11.96 -19.82 18.02
N LYS A 256 11.24 -18.72 18.29
CA LYS A 256 11.40 -17.40 17.66
C LYS A 256 11.96 -16.32 18.59
N LYS A 257 12.14 -16.62 19.88
CA LYS A 257 12.50 -15.65 20.95
C LYS A 257 11.49 -14.50 21.05
N ILE A 258 10.19 -14.82 20.95
CA ILE A 258 9.10 -13.84 21.09
C ILE A 258 8.72 -13.69 22.57
N SER A 259 8.65 -12.45 23.02
CA SER A 259 8.27 -12.05 24.39
C SER A 259 6.96 -11.27 24.48
N TYR A 260 6.36 -10.87 23.35
CA TYR A 260 5.14 -10.06 23.34
C TYR A 260 3.88 -10.86 23.72
N VAL A 261 2.89 -10.13 24.24
CA VAL A 261 1.55 -10.59 24.60
C VAL A 261 0.54 -9.75 23.83
N ARG A 262 -0.48 -10.36 23.23
CA ARG A 262 -1.50 -9.64 22.46
C ARG A 262 -2.67 -9.25 23.37
N ARG A 263 -3.11 -8.00 23.36
CA ARG A 263 -4.25 -7.51 24.15
C ARG A 263 -5.25 -6.78 23.30
N ARG A 264 -6.51 -6.84 23.70
CA ARG A 264 -7.57 -6.00 23.13
C ARG A 264 -7.54 -4.64 23.84
N ARG A 265 -7.76 -3.57 23.10
CA ARG A 265 -7.78 -2.20 23.63
C ARG A 265 -8.82 -1.35 22.93
N ASP A 266 -9.62 -0.65 23.71
CA ASP A 266 -10.56 0.34 23.18
C ASP A 266 -9.78 1.58 22.68
N VAL A 267 -10.01 1.93 21.40
CA VAL A 267 -9.35 3.06 20.73
C VAL A 267 -9.65 4.39 21.41
N TYR A 268 -10.89 4.60 21.84
CA TYR A 268 -11.34 5.86 22.43
C TYR A 268 -10.81 6.02 23.85
N LYS A 269 -10.82 4.95 24.68
CA LYS A 269 -10.19 4.97 26.01
C LYS A 269 -8.67 5.15 25.93
N THR A 270 -8.02 4.52 24.95
CA THR A 270 -6.55 4.54 24.84
C THR A 270 -6.02 5.84 24.22
N LEU A 271 -6.70 6.41 23.23
CA LEU A 271 -6.18 7.52 22.39
C LEU A 271 -7.10 8.75 22.30
N GLY A 272 -8.28 8.70 22.90
CA GLY A 272 -9.28 9.77 22.94
C GLY A 272 -9.16 10.67 24.19
N PRO A 273 -10.22 11.42 24.53
CA PRO A 273 -10.22 12.36 25.65
C PRO A 273 -9.92 11.69 27.01
N GLY A 274 -9.11 12.34 27.85
CA GLY A 274 -8.64 11.83 29.13
C GLY A 274 -7.38 10.95 29.07
N SER A 275 -6.92 10.57 27.87
CA SER A 275 -5.68 9.79 27.67
C SER A 275 -4.45 10.69 27.49
N GLU A 276 -3.25 10.16 27.73
CA GLU A 276 -1.97 10.86 27.47
C GLU A 276 -1.90 11.39 26.01
N ALA A 277 -2.37 10.58 25.06
CA ALA A 277 -2.38 10.89 23.64
C ALA A 277 -3.40 11.98 23.26
N GLU A 278 -4.38 12.33 24.11
CA GLU A 278 -5.27 13.46 23.88
C GLU A 278 -4.47 14.75 23.64
N SER A 279 -3.42 14.94 24.44
CA SER A 279 -2.64 16.17 24.48
C SER A 279 -1.78 16.41 23.23
N ALA A 280 -1.59 15.40 22.39
CA ALA A 280 -0.79 15.51 21.18
C ALA A 280 -1.58 16.08 19.99
N SER A 281 -0.99 17.05 19.30
CA SER A 281 -1.48 17.63 18.05
C SER A 281 -1.57 16.60 16.91
N LEU A 282 -0.74 15.56 16.94
CA LEU A 282 -0.72 14.48 15.97
C LEU A 282 -0.68 13.10 16.64
N LEU A 283 -1.49 12.16 16.14
CA LEU A 283 -1.28 10.71 16.31
C LEU A 283 -0.59 10.15 15.07
N ALA A 284 0.48 9.36 15.25
CA ALA A 284 1.24 8.76 14.15
C ALA A 284 1.31 7.22 14.29
N PHE A 285 0.45 6.51 13.55
CA PHE A 285 0.40 5.04 13.53
C PHE A 285 1.50 4.43 12.65
N GLY A 286 2.08 3.31 13.10
CA GLY A 286 3.07 2.55 12.32
C GLY A 286 2.48 1.77 11.15
N SER A 287 1.22 1.38 11.26
CA SER A 287 0.41 0.72 10.23
C SER A 287 -1.04 0.75 10.73
N LEU A 288 -2.02 0.62 9.82
CA LEU A 288 -3.41 0.30 10.16
C LEU A 288 -3.89 -0.95 9.41
N PHE A 289 -2.97 -1.82 8.99
CA PHE A 289 -3.29 -2.97 8.17
C PHE A 289 -3.89 -4.12 8.97
N THR A 290 -5.01 -4.60 8.46
CA THR A 290 -5.80 -5.65 9.08
C THR A 290 -6.07 -6.76 8.07
N SER A 291 -5.83 -7.99 8.49
CA SER A 291 -6.07 -9.21 7.70
C SER A 291 -6.14 -10.40 8.67
N PRO A 292 -7.11 -11.32 8.54
CA PRO A 292 -7.23 -12.46 9.44
C PRO A 292 -6.18 -13.52 9.12
N TYR A 293 -5.70 -14.25 10.13
CA TYR A 293 -4.72 -15.30 9.93
C TYR A 293 -4.88 -16.43 10.93
N ARG A 294 -5.22 -17.65 10.46
CA ARG A 294 -5.35 -18.86 11.29
C ARG A 294 -6.07 -18.57 12.60
N ASP A 295 -7.34 -18.19 12.44
CA ASP A 295 -8.26 -18.01 13.56
C ASP A 295 -7.88 -16.83 14.49
N SER A 296 -6.88 -16.01 14.13
CA SER A 296 -6.57 -14.77 14.82
C SER A 296 -7.52 -13.64 14.42
N GLU A 297 -8.10 -12.97 15.41
CA GLU A 297 -8.87 -11.75 15.22
C GLU A 297 -8.00 -10.63 14.60
N LEU A 298 -8.68 -9.71 13.92
CA LEU A 298 -8.10 -8.61 13.15
C LEU A 298 -7.19 -7.69 13.99
N TYR A 299 -6.36 -6.86 13.34
CA TYR A 299 -5.63 -5.80 14.06
C TYR A 299 -6.56 -4.65 14.43
N ILE A 300 -7.45 -4.29 13.49
CA ILE A 300 -8.60 -3.41 13.71
C ILE A 300 -9.84 -4.30 13.72
N ASP A 301 -10.40 -4.56 14.89
CA ASP A 301 -11.60 -5.36 15.12
C ASP A 301 -12.74 -4.41 15.54
N ILE A 302 -13.25 -3.68 14.54
CA ILE A 302 -14.30 -2.67 14.69
C ILE A 302 -15.28 -2.85 13.52
N HIS A 303 -16.19 -3.81 13.69
CA HIS A 303 -17.17 -4.19 12.67
C HIS A 303 -18.60 -3.69 12.95
N GLU A 304 -18.85 -3.26 14.18
CA GLU A 304 -20.13 -2.71 14.63
C GLU A 304 -19.88 -1.61 15.67
N ALA A 305 -20.80 -0.66 15.76
CA ALA A 305 -20.80 0.37 16.81
C ALA A 305 -22.25 0.64 17.29
N PRO A 306 -22.93 -0.34 17.91
CA PRO A 306 -24.36 -0.25 18.21
C PRO A 306 -24.73 0.91 19.16
N ARG A 307 -23.75 1.48 19.89
CA ARG A 307 -23.93 2.64 20.77
C ARG A 307 -23.47 3.99 20.16
N ASP A 308 -22.86 4.01 18.97
CA ASP A 308 -22.61 5.22 18.16
C ASP A 308 -23.10 4.99 16.72
N GLN A 309 -24.34 5.40 16.46
CA GLN A 309 -25.00 5.30 15.15
C GLN A 309 -24.28 6.06 14.02
N ARG A 310 -23.48 7.09 14.34
CA ARG A 310 -22.67 7.82 13.36
C ARG A 310 -21.44 6.98 12.96
N ILE A 311 -20.81 6.27 13.90
CA ILE A 311 -19.75 5.31 13.57
C ILE A 311 -20.32 4.07 12.86
N GLN A 312 -21.48 3.56 13.28
CA GLN A 312 -22.15 2.45 12.58
C GLN A 312 -22.42 2.81 11.10
N SER A 313 -23.05 3.96 10.86
CA SER A 313 -23.27 4.46 9.49
C SER A 313 -21.97 4.76 8.73
N LEU A 314 -20.86 5.08 9.42
CA LEU A 314 -19.55 5.21 8.78
C LEU A 314 -18.99 3.85 8.36
N ILE A 315 -19.07 2.81 9.20
CA ILE A 315 -18.61 1.45 8.90
C ILE A 315 -19.29 0.94 7.63
N GLU A 316 -20.60 1.14 7.51
CA GLU A 316 -21.39 0.82 6.30
C GLU A 316 -20.91 1.61 5.07
N LYS A 317 -20.64 2.92 5.22
CA LYS A 317 -20.16 3.79 4.12
C LYS A 317 -18.72 3.54 3.69
N ILE A 318 -17.87 2.96 4.54
CA ILE A 318 -16.49 2.59 4.18
C ILE A 318 -16.36 1.13 3.72
N GLU A 319 -17.43 0.32 3.80
CA GLU A 319 -17.43 -1.04 3.24
C GLU A 319 -16.96 -1.01 1.78
N PHE A 320 -17.51 -0.08 0.99
CA PHE A 320 -17.08 0.24 -0.35
C PHE A 320 -16.83 1.75 -0.53
N LEU A 321 -15.65 2.11 -1.04
CA LEU A 321 -15.30 3.46 -1.47
C LEU A 321 -15.03 3.41 -2.98
N PRO A 322 -15.72 4.20 -3.82
CA PRO A 322 -15.53 4.18 -5.27
C PRO A 322 -14.22 4.87 -5.69
N PHE A 323 -13.76 4.55 -6.90
CA PHE A 323 -12.72 5.35 -7.56
C PHE A 323 -13.30 6.68 -8.06
N VAL A 324 -12.42 7.68 -8.22
CA VAL A 324 -12.81 9.01 -8.72
C VAL A 324 -13.42 8.94 -10.13
N PRO A 325 -14.32 9.88 -10.49
CA PRO A 325 -15.07 9.83 -11.75
C PRO A 325 -14.20 9.71 -13.01
N GLU A 326 -12.99 10.27 -13.00
CA GLU A 326 -12.03 10.21 -14.10
C GLU A 326 -11.64 8.76 -14.44
N ILE A 327 -11.37 7.94 -13.42
CA ILE A 327 -10.97 6.53 -13.55
C ILE A 327 -12.17 5.66 -13.95
N MET A 328 -13.31 5.86 -13.27
CA MET A 328 -14.54 5.11 -13.59
C MET A 328 -15.04 5.39 -15.01
N SER A 329 -14.91 6.65 -15.47
CA SER A 329 -15.25 7.03 -16.84
C SER A 329 -14.32 6.37 -17.86
N ALA A 330 -13.01 6.29 -17.58
CA ALA A 330 -12.05 5.63 -18.45
C ALA A 330 -12.29 4.12 -18.58
N GLY A 331 -12.55 3.42 -17.46
CA GLY A 331 -12.86 1.99 -17.48
C GLY A 331 -14.15 1.68 -18.25
N LYS A 332 -15.19 2.51 -18.08
CA LYS A 332 -16.41 2.42 -18.89
C LYS A 332 -16.16 2.75 -20.37
N GLU A 333 -15.39 3.80 -20.66
CA GLU A 333 -15.04 4.20 -22.02
C GLU A 333 -14.32 3.07 -22.79
N PHE A 334 -13.40 2.36 -22.14
CA PHE A 334 -12.74 1.20 -22.75
C PHE A 334 -13.71 0.04 -23.01
N ALA A 335 -14.62 -0.26 -22.07
CA ALA A 335 -15.64 -1.30 -22.28
C ALA A 335 -16.56 -0.94 -23.47
N ASP A 336 -17.11 0.27 -23.48
CA ASP A 336 -18.07 0.75 -24.48
C ASP A 336 -17.42 0.98 -25.87
N LYS A 337 -16.17 1.48 -25.93
CA LYS A 337 -15.51 1.88 -27.19
C LYS A 337 -14.43 0.93 -27.70
N ASN A 338 -13.75 0.17 -26.85
CA ASN A 338 -12.64 -0.69 -27.27
C ASN A 338 -13.08 -2.17 -27.30
N ILE A 339 -13.78 -2.64 -26.26
CA ILE A 339 -14.25 -4.03 -26.20
C ILE A 339 -15.50 -4.25 -27.07
N LYS A 340 -16.47 -3.32 -27.03
CA LYS A 340 -17.65 -3.26 -27.93
C LYS A 340 -18.52 -4.53 -28.00
N ALA A 341 -18.48 -5.40 -27.00
CA ALA A 341 -19.28 -6.61 -26.91
C ALA A 341 -19.40 -7.10 -25.46
N PRO A 342 -20.35 -7.99 -25.13
CA PRO A 342 -20.36 -8.70 -23.86
C PRO A 342 -19.04 -9.46 -23.63
N PHE A 343 -18.43 -9.27 -22.45
CA PHE A 343 -17.09 -9.79 -22.17
C PHE A 343 -16.94 -10.37 -20.75
N LEU A 344 -15.99 -11.29 -20.62
CA LEU A 344 -15.48 -11.82 -19.35
C LEU A 344 -14.26 -10.97 -18.93
N CYS A 345 -14.09 -10.62 -17.66
CA CYS A 345 -12.76 -10.21 -17.15
C CYS A 345 -12.08 -11.38 -16.43
N ALA A 346 -10.78 -11.52 -16.66
CA ALA A 346 -9.89 -12.44 -15.96
C ALA A 346 -8.75 -11.64 -15.28
N GLN A 347 -8.69 -11.66 -13.95
CA GLN A 347 -7.63 -11.08 -13.15
C GLN A 347 -6.64 -12.17 -12.71
N LEU A 348 -5.40 -12.06 -13.17
CA LEU A 348 -4.42 -13.15 -13.15
C LEU A 348 -3.10 -12.68 -12.52
N ARG A 349 -2.90 -12.99 -11.23
CA ARG A 349 -1.61 -12.82 -10.54
C ARG A 349 -0.71 -14.03 -10.82
N LEU A 350 0.43 -13.76 -11.46
CA LEU A 350 1.33 -14.74 -12.04
C LEU A 350 2.81 -14.42 -11.73
N LEU A 351 3.22 -13.18 -11.52
CA LEU A 351 4.61 -12.83 -11.19
C LEU A 351 4.87 -12.61 -9.70
N ASP A 352 3.90 -12.09 -8.94
CA ASP A 352 4.08 -11.84 -7.51
C ASP A 352 4.43 -13.12 -6.72
N GLY A 353 5.30 -12.98 -5.73
CA GLY A 353 5.95 -14.09 -5.00
C GLY A 353 4.98 -15.07 -4.32
N GLN A 354 3.76 -14.65 -3.99
CA GLN A 354 2.71 -15.52 -3.45
C GLN A 354 2.05 -16.41 -4.51
N PHE A 355 2.00 -15.97 -5.78
CA PHE A 355 1.16 -16.59 -6.82
C PHE A 355 1.96 -17.30 -7.92
N LYS A 356 3.23 -16.92 -8.13
CA LYS A 356 4.08 -17.42 -9.22
C LYS A 356 4.28 -18.94 -9.30
N ASN A 357 4.06 -19.67 -8.20
CA ASN A 357 4.15 -21.13 -8.17
C ASN A 357 2.79 -21.84 -8.43
N HIS A 358 1.71 -21.07 -8.63
CA HIS A 358 0.33 -21.55 -8.64
C HIS A 358 -0.40 -21.36 -9.98
N TRP A 359 0.33 -21.02 -11.06
CA TRP A 359 -0.20 -20.77 -12.41
C TRP A 359 -1.23 -21.81 -12.88
N LYS A 360 -0.98 -23.11 -12.63
CA LYS A 360 -1.90 -24.18 -13.01
C LYS A 360 -3.29 -24.01 -12.36
N ALA A 361 -3.36 -23.60 -11.10
CA ALA A 361 -4.64 -23.35 -10.42
C ALA A 361 -5.29 -22.07 -10.97
N THR A 362 -4.52 -20.98 -11.11
CA THR A 362 -5.01 -19.70 -11.65
C THR A 362 -5.62 -19.86 -13.05
N PHE A 363 -4.96 -20.60 -13.95
CA PHE A 363 -5.48 -20.86 -15.29
C PHE A 363 -6.61 -21.89 -15.33
N GLN A 364 -6.69 -22.83 -14.37
CA GLN A 364 -7.76 -23.84 -14.34
C GLN A 364 -9.14 -23.18 -14.15
N SER A 365 -9.28 -22.25 -13.20
CA SER A 365 -10.54 -21.53 -12.96
C SER A 365 -10.96 -20.65 -14.16
N LEU A 366 -9.99 -20.03 -14.85
CA LEU A 366 -10.26 -19.32 -16.10
C LEU A 366 -10.73 -20.28 -17.21
N LYS A 367 -10.04 -21.42 -17.37
CA LYS A 367 -10.37 -22.43 -18.38
C LYS A 367 -11.78 -22.98 -18.19
N GLU A 368 -12.14 -23.37 -16.97
CA GLU A 368 -13.48 -23.86 -16.63
C GLU A 368 -14.57 -22.82 -16.95
N LYS A 369 -14.30 -21.54 -16.65
CA LYS A 369 -15.22 -20.45 -17.00
C LYS A 369 -15.34 -20.24 -18.51
N VAL A 370 -14.23 -20.25 -19.24
CA VAL A 370 -14.19 -20.14 -20.71
C VAL A 370 -14.94 -21.30 -21.37
N GLU A 371 -14.74 -22.54 -20.89
CA GLU A 371 -15.44 -23.73 -21.39
C GLU A 371 -16.95 -23.64 -21.11
N SER A 372 -17.37 -23.11 -19.94
CA SER A 372 -18.79 -22.87 -19.62
C SER A 372 -19.48 -21.84 -20.53
N LEU A 373 -18.72 -20.90 -21.11
CA LEU A 373 -19.23 -19.84 -22.00
C LEU A 373 -19.16 -20.22 -23.49
N ARG A 374 -18.59 -21.39 -23.83
CA ARG A 374 -18.29 -21.81 -25.23
C ARG A 374 -19.52 -22.27 -26.04
N GLN A 375 -20.71 -21.80 -25.69
CA GLN A 375 -21.98 -22.13 -26.37
C GLN A 375 -22.40 -21.07 -27.40
N SER A 376 -21.75 -19.91 -27.42
CA SER A 376 -21.98 -18.86 -28.41
C SER A 376 -21.30 -19.19 -29.76
N PRO A 377 -21.94 -18.92 -30.92
CA PRO A 377 -21.27 -18.97 -32.23
C PRO A 377 -20.34 -17.76 -32.47
N HIS A 378 -20.38 -16.75 -31.61
CA HIS A 378 -19.52 -15.57 -31.68
C HIS A 378 -18.28 -15.74 -30.79
N ALA A 379 -17.13 -15.21 -31.24
CA ALA A 379 -15.90 -15.20 -30.47
C ALA A 379 -16.10 -14.58 -29.08
N LEU A 380 -15.60 -15.25 -28.03
CA LEU A 380 -15.67 -14.79 -26.65
C LEU A 380 -14.68 -13.64 -26.42
N HIS A 381 -15.19 -12.46 -26.07
CA HIS A 381 -14.36 -11.33 -25.65
C HIS A 381 -13.91 -11.55 -24.19
N ILE A 382 -12.60 -11.45 -23.94
CA ILE A 382 -12.00 -11.58 -22.61
C ILE A 382 -11.09 -10.38 -22.37
N PHE A 383 -11.36 -9.60 -21.33
CA PHE A 383 -10.41 -8.62 -20.81
C PHE A 383 -9.44 -9.30 -19.83
N VAL A 384 -8.15 -9.11 -20.02
CA VAL A 384 -7.08 -9.77 -19.26
C VAL A 384 -6.33 -8.72 -18.46
N MET A 385 -6.44 -8.81 -17.14
CA MET A 385 -5.78 -7.97 -16.16
C MET A 385 -4.68 -8.82 -15.48
N THR A 386 -3.40 -8.54 -15.73
CA THR A 386 -2.32 -9.44 -15.26
C THR A 386 -0.98 -8.76 -15.03
N ASP A 387 -0.22 -9.27 -14.07
CA ASP A 387 1.18 -8.86 -13.84
C ASP A 387 2.17 -9.59 -14.77
N LEU A 388 1.71 -10.42 -15.72
CA LEU A 388 2.54 -11.11 -16.72
C LEU A 388 2.52 -10.37 -18.09
N PRO A 389 3.64 -9.77 -18.56
CA PRO A 389 3.70 -9.07 -19.85
C PRO A 389 3.35 -9.95 -21.07
N GLU A 390 2.72 -9.38 -22.11
CA GLU A 390 2.26 -10.11 -23.31
C GLU A 390 3.35 -10.98 -23.96
N GLY A 391 4.59 -10.48 -24.04
CA GLY A 391 5.72 -11.24 -24.59
C GLY A 391 6.00 -12.58 -23.88
N ASN A 392 5.62 -12.70 -22.61
CA ASN A 392 5.77 -13.90 -21.80
C ASN A 392 4.54 -14.82 -21.82
N TRP A 393 3.49 -14.51 -22.59
CA TRP A 393 2.30 -15.36 -22.70
C TRP A 393 2.56 -16.63 -23.53
N THR A 394 3.62 -16.69 -24.32
CA THR A 394 4.03 -17.84 -25.12
C THR A 394 4.21 -19.10 -24.26
N GLY A 395 3.46 -20.17 -24.57
CA GLY A 395 3.48 -21.41 -23.78
C GLY A 395 2.63 -21.39 -22.50
N SER A 396 1.89 -20.30 -22.25
CA SER A 396 0.84 -20.23 -21.23
C SER A 396 -0.56 -20.34 -21.85
N TYR A 397 -1.59 -20.52 -21.03
CA TYR A 397 -2.97 -20.58 -21.50
C TYR A 397 -3.45 -19.26 -22.15
N LEU A 398 -2.88 -18.11 -21.77
CA LEU A 398 -3.11 -16.84 -22.48
C LEU A 398 -2.56 -16.89 -23.92
N GLY A 399 -1.41 -17.53 -24.12
CA GLY A 399 -0.84 -17.79 -25.44
C GLY A 399 -1.62 -18.83 -26.26
N ASP A 400 -2.38 -19.72 -25.62
CA ASP A 400 -3.31 -20.61 -26.31
C ASP A 400 -4.54 -19.84 -26.79
N LEU A 401 -5.20 -19.09 -25.90
CA LEU A 401 -6.34 -18.24 -26.22
C LEU A 401 -6.00 -17.18 -27.28
N ARG A 402 -4.81 -16.58 -27.23
CA ARG A 402 -4.32 -15.58 -28.20
C ARG A 402 -4.10 -16.16 -29.60
N ARG A 403 -3.83 -17.46 -29.71
CA ARG A 403 -3.64 -18.16 -31.01
C ARG A 403 -4.96 -18.57 -31.66
N ASP A 404 -5.97 -18.93 -30.88
CA ASP A 404 -7.32 -19.25 -31.39
C ASP A 404 -8.20 -17.98 -31.49
N SER A 405 -7.73 -17.02 -32.28
CA SER A 405 -8.36 -15.70 -32.46
C SER A 405 -9.73 -15.73 -33.14
N ASN A 406 -10.11 -16.87 -33.73
CA ASN A 406 -11.43 -17.12 -34.28
C ASN A 406 -12.49 -17.32 -33.18
N HIS A 407 -12.10 -17.95 -32.06
CA HIS A 407 -12.99 -18.20 -30.92
C HIS A 407 -12.78 -17.25 -29.74
N PHE A 408 -11.63 -16.59 -29.63
CA PHE A 408 -11.30 -15.71 -28.50
C PHE A 408 -10.72 -14.37 -28.94
N LYS A 409 -11.24 -13.28 -28.34
CA LYS A 409 -10.69 -11.93 -28.51
C LYS A 409 -10.19 -11.43 -27.17
N LEU A 410 -8.87 -11.45 -27.00
CA LEU A 410 -8.22 -10.92 -25.80
C LEU A 410 -8.05 -9.40 -25.91
N HIS A 411 -8.47 -8.70 -24.87
CA HIS A 411 -8.32 -7.25 -24.65
C HIS A 411 -7.51 -7.04 -23.38
N PHE A 412 -6.70 -5.99 -23.33
CA PHE A 412 -5.91 -5.59 -22.17
C PHE A 412 -5.49 -4.12 -22.35
N LEU A 413 -4.98 -3.50 -21.30
CA LEU A 413 -4.44 -2.13 -21.31
C LEU A 413 -2.92 -2.14 -21.10
N ARG A 414 -2.27 -1.01 -21.42
CA ARG A 414 -0.84 -0.78 -21.24
C ARG A 414 -0.55 0.61 -20.67
N GLU A 415 0.63 0.79 -20.09
CA GLU A 415 1.10 2.10 -19.61
C GLU A 415 1.20 3.12 -20.76
N GLU A 416 1.54 2.68 -21.98
CA GLU A 416 1.65 3.52 -23.17
C GLU A 416 0.32 3.86 -23.87
N ASP A 417 -0.82 3.30 -23.45
CA ASP A 417 -2.11 3.54 -24.12
C ASP A 417 -2.61 4.96 -23.86
N GLU A 418 -3.07 5.65 -24.92
CA GLU A 418 -3.52 7.05 -24.86
C GLU A 418 -4.59 7.28 -23.78
N LEU A 419 -5.51 6.32 -23.60
CA LEU A 419 -6.55 6.37 -22.56
C LEU A 419 -5.94 6.41 -21.14
N VAL A 420 -4.90 5.62 -20.87
CA VAL A 420 -4.26 5.53 -19.55
C VAL A 420 -3.50 6.83 -19.26
N ILE A 421 -2.71 7.29 -20.23
CA ILE A 421 -1.95 8.55 -20.15
C ILE A 421 -2.90 9.73 -19.94
N GLU A 422 -3.99 9.83 -20.71
CA GLU A 422 -4.96 10.92 -20.60
C GLU A 422 -5.78 10.85 -19.30
N THR A 423 -6.08 9.65 -18.80
CA THR A 423 -6.73 9.49 -17.49
C THR A 423 -5.81 9.95 -16.36
N ALA A 424 -4.51 9.66 -16.43
CA ALA A 424 -3.54 10.17 -15.46
C ALA A 424 -3.42 11.70 -15.49
N ARG A 425 -3.48 12.33 -16.68
CA ARG A 425 -3.58 13.80 -16.81
C ARG A 425 -4.85 14.33 -16.14
N LYS A 426 -6.01 13.72 -16.39
CA LYS A 426 -7.31 14.11 -15.81
C LYS A 426 -7.29 14.02 -14.27
N VAL A 427 -6.78 12.91 -13.71
CA VAL A 427 -6.62 12.72 -12.25
C VAL A 427 -5.74 13.82 -11.64
N VAL A 428 -4.57 14.10 -12.22
CA VAL A 428 -3.66 15.16 -11.74
C VAL A 428 -4.27 16.57 -11.90
N ALA A 429 -5.02 16.83 -12.97
CA ALA A 429 -5.69 18.10 -13.20
C ALA A 429 -6.92 18.30 -12.29
N ALA A 430 -7.62 17.22 -11.93
CA ALA A 430 -8.72 17.25 -10.96
C ALA A 430 -8.20 17.56 -9.55
N GLY A 431 -7.12 16.87 -9.12
CA GLY A 431 -6.43 17.13 -7.86
C GLY A 431 -7.34 17.05 -6.64
N HIS A 432 -8.26 16.08 -6.62
CA HIS A 432 -9.30 15.91 -5.60
C HIS A 432 -8.74 15.94 -4.17
N GLY A 433 -7.58 15.32 -3.93
CA GLY A 433 -6.88 15.38 -2.64
C GLY A 433 -6.65 16.81 -2.15
N LEU A 434 -6.17 17.70 -3.03
CA LEU A 434 -5.93 19.12 -2.70
C LEU A 434 -7.21 19.95 -2.54
N ARG A 435 -8.39 19.41 -2.88
CA ARG A 435 -9.69 20.01 -2.56
C ARG A 435 -10.12 19.71 -1.11
N PHE A 436 -9.60 18.64 -0.51
CA PHE A 436 -9.87 18.27 0.86
C PHE A 436 -8.87 18.94 1.81
N GLY A 437 -9.31 20.00 2.48
CA GLY A 437 -8.52 20.67 3.50
C GLY A 437 -9.29 21.77 4.21
N PHE A 438 -9.50 21.60 5.52
CA PHE A 438 -9.86 22.71 6.40
C PHE A 438 -8.62 23.60 6.60
N VAL A 439 -8.40 24.54 5.68
CA VAL A 439 -7.33 25.56 5.76
C VAL A 439 -7.96 26.93 5.51
N PRO A 440 -8.11 27.79 6.54
CA PRO A 440 -8.62 29.15 6.38
C PRO A 440 -7.86 29.94 5.31
N GLU A 441 -8.58 30.69 4.48
CA GLU A 441 -8.00 31.47 3.38
C GLU A 441 -6.94 32.48 3.88
N SER A 442 -7.10 32.95 5.12
CA SER A 442 -6.16 33.83 5.84
C SER A 442 -4.77 33.23 6.09
N LEU A 443 -4.60 31.90 6.02
CA LEU A 443 -3.28 31.24 6.05
C LEU A 443 -2.56 31.26 4.69
N GLY A 444 -3.15 31.88 3.66
CA GLY A 444 -2.47 32.21 2.40
C GLY A 444 -2.33 31.04 1.41
N MET A 445 -3.18 30.02 1.54
CA MET A 445 -3.10 28.80 0.73
C MET A 445 -3.62 28.94 -0.71
N GLY A 446 -4.16 30.10 -1.08
CA GLY A 446 -4.64 30.41 -2.45
C GLY A 446 -3.58 30.30 -3.56
N GLY A 447 -2.30 30.16 -3.20
CA GLY A 447 -1.19 29.88 -4.12
C GLY A 447 -1.10 28.44 -4.64
N LEU A 448 -1.81 27.47 -4.04
CA LEU A 448 -1.75 26.06 -4.48
C LEU A 448 -2.30 25.82 -5.89
N LYS A 449 -3.10 26.74 -6.46
CA LYS A 449 -3.67 26.66 -7.82
C LYS A 449 -2.64 26.89 -8.95
N LYS A 450 -1.37 26.54 -8.73
CA LYS A 450 -0.36 26.49 -9.80
C LYS A 450 -0.36 25.08 -10.40
N HIS A 451 -0.85 24.96 -11.63
CA HIS A 451 -0.73 23.72 -12.40
C HIS A 451 0.76 23.52 -12.74
N CYS A 452 1.41 22.61 -12.01
CA CYS A 452 2.84 22.36 -12.10
C CYS A 452 3.12 21.33 -13.20
N PRO A 453 3.82 21.69 -14.31
CA PRO A 453 4.04 20.75 -15.41
C PRO A 453 5.08 19.71 -15.00
N SER A 454 4.62 18.59 -14.45
CA SER A 454 5.40 17.37 -14.31
C SER A 454 5.46 16.67 -15.66
N GLU A 455 6.66 16.31 -16.12
CA GLU A 455 6.87 15.49 -17.31
C GLU A 455 6.54 14.01 -17.08
N ARG A 456 6.32 13.63 -15.81
CA ARG A 456 5.88 12.29 -15.40
C ARG A 456 4.49 12.39 -14.77
N LEU A 457 3.66 11.43 -15.15
CA LEU A 457 2.32 11.22 -14.60
C LEU A 457 2.38 10.08 -13.56
N PRO A 458 1.41 10.01 -12.62
CA PRO A 458 1.27 8.83 -11.77
C PRO A 458 0.79 7.63 -12.59
N ASP A 459 1.13 6.42 -12.14
CA ASP A 459 0.49 5.20 -12.64
C ASP A 459 -0.97 5.16 -12.20
N VAL A 460 -1.84 4.87 -13.16
CA VAL A 460 -3.29 4.68 -12.98
C VAL A 460 -3.83 3.42 -13.68
N LEU A 461 -2.95 2.62 -14.32
CA LEU A 461 -3.32 1.47 -15.14
C LEU A 461 -4.19 0.49 -14.34
N LEU A 462 -3.71 0.09 -13.16
CA LEU A 462 -4.38 -0.83 -12.23
C LEU A 462 -5.84 -0.42 -11.96
N TYR A 463 -6.10 0.87 -11.68
CA TYR A 463 -7.42 1.34 -11.30
C TYR A 463 -8.38 1.38 -12.51
N ILE A 464 -7.86 1.63 -13.71
CA ILE A 464 -8.64 1.55 -14.95
C ILE A 464 -8.95 0.09 -15.26
N GLU A 465 -8.00 -0.83 -15.12
CA GLU A 465 -8.24 -2.28 -15.28
C GLU A 465 -9.32 -2.80 -14.31
N GLU A 466 -9.24 -2.44 -13.03
CA GLU A 466 -10.28 -2.78 -12.04
C GLU A 466 -11.66 -2.20 -12.45
N ALA A 467 -11.70 -0.95 -12.94
CA ALA A 467 -12.91 -0.33 -13.46
C ALA A 467 -13.47 -1.03 -14.72
N VAL A 468 -12.63 -1.43 -15.69
CA VAL A 468 -13.06 -2.26 -16.84
C VAL A 468 -13.63 -3.59 -16.36
N CYS A 469 -12.98 -4.26 -15.42
CA CYS A 469 -13.43 -5.52 -14.86
C CYS A 469 -14.74 -5.39 -14.06
N SER A 470 -15.04 -4.22 -13.49
CA SER A 470 -16.35 -3.93 -12.91
C SER A 470 -17.48 -4.00 -13.96
N CYS A 471 -17.21 -3.58 -15.21
CA CYS A 471 -18.17 -3.60 -16.32
C CYS A 471 -18.38 -4.98 -16.97
N ALA A 472 -17.54 -5.99 -16.69
CA ALA A 472 -17.55 -7.27 -17.42
C ALA A 472 -18.88 -8.04 -17.28
N SER A 473 -19.65 -8.13 -18.36
CA SER A 473 -21.05 -8.59 -18.35
C SER A 473 -21.22 -10.12 -18.36
N LEU A 474 -20.29 -10.88 -18.96
CA LEU A 474 -20.29 -12.35 -18.94
C LEU A 474 -19.73 -12.94 -17.64
N GLY A 475 -19.14 -12.10 -16.80
CA GLY A 475 -18.65 -12.45 -15.46
C GLY A 475 -17.27 -11.88 -15.15
N PHE A 476 -16.74 -12.31 -14.02
CA PHE A 476 -15.40 -12.04 -13.54
C PHE A 476 -14.78 -13.34 -13.04
N ILE A 477 -13.47 -13.51 -13.21
CA ILE A 477 -12.65 -14.55 -12.58
C ILE A 477 -11.42 -13.87 -11.98
N GLY A 478 -11.31 -13.91 -10.65
CA GLY A 478 -10.16 -13.41 -9.92
C GLY A 478 -9.16 -14.51 -9.56
N THR A 479 -7.91 -14.13 -9.29
CA THR A 479 -6.95 -15.05 -8.69
C THR A 479 -7.26 -15.25 -7.21
N ALA A 480 -7.50 -16.49 -6.78
CA ALA A 480 -7.88 -16.81 -5.41
C ALA A 480 -6.88 -16.25 -4.37
N GLY A 481 -7.38 -15.44 -3.43
CA GLY A 481 -6.57 -14.75 -2.41
C GLY A 481 -5.81 -13.53 -2.93
N SER A 482 -6.21 -12.96 -4.07
CA SER A 482 -5.74 -11.64 -4.52
C SER A 482 -6.68 -10.55 -4.04
N THR A 483 -6.17 -9.62 -3.23
CA THR A 483 -6.94 -8.46 -2.72
C THR A 483 -7.40 -7.49 -3.83
N ILE A 484 -6.80 -7.58 -5.02
CA ILE A 484 -7.26 -6.89 -6.25
C ILE A 484 -8.53 -7.56 -6.80
N ALA A 485 -8.64 -8.90 -6.74
CA ALA A 485 -9.86 -9.58 -7.14
C ALA A 485 -11.02 -9.28 -6.19
N GLU A 486 -10.75 -9.26 -4.88
CA GLU A 486 -11.71 -8.87 -3.84
C GLU A 486 -12.22 -7.43 -4.06
N SER A 487 -11.34 -6.51 -4.49
CA SER A 487 -11.69 -5.13 -4.87
C SER A 487 -12.67 -5.10 -6.06
N VAL A 488 -12.38 -5.82 -7.14
CA VAL A 488 -13.27 -5.90 -8.31
C VAL A 488 -14.61 -6.56 -7.98
N GLU A 489 -14.62 -7.63 -7.17
CA GLU A 489 -15.87 -8.27 -6.72
C GLU A 489 -16.74 -7.32 -5.89
N LEU A 490 -16.11 -6.49 -5.05
CA LEU A 490 -16.79 -5.45 -4.29
C LEU A 490 -17.34 -4.33 -5.20
N MET A 491 -16.56 -3.83 -6.17
CA MET A 491 -17.05 -2.88 -7.19
C MET A 491 -18.26 -3.42 -7.94
N ARG A 492 -18.30 -4.73 -8.21
CA ARG A 492 -19.41 -5.42 -8.89
C ARG A 492 -20.62 -5.62 -7.97
N LYS A 493 -20.41 -5.93 -6.68
CA LYS A 493 -21.47 -5.99 -5.65
C LYS A 493 -22.22 -4.65 -5.54
N PHE A 494 -21.47 -3.53 -5.57
CA PHE A 494 -22.03 -2.18 -5.46
C PHE A 494 -22.49 -1.56 -6.79
N GLY A 495 -22.48 -2.31 -7.90
CA GLY A 495 -23.08 -1.87 -9.17
C GLY A 495 -22.38 -0.70 -9.87
N THR A 496 -21.10 -0.45 -9.55
CA THR A 496 -20.29 0.69 -10.04
C THR A 496 -20.33 0.91 -11.56
N CYS A 497 -20.38 -0.17 -12.32
CA CYS A 497 -20.68 -0.15 -13.75
C CYS A 497 -22.00 -0.91 -13.98
N PRO A 498 -23.14 -0.21 -14.07
CA PRO A 498 -24.44 -0.87 -14.20
C PRO A 498 -24.53 -1.60 -15.54
N ARG A 499 -25.03 -2.84 -15.51
CA ARG A 499 -25.28 -3.61 -16.73
C ARG A 499 -26.31 -2.86 -17.58
N GLN A 500 -25.94 -2.54 -18.82
CA GLN A 500 -26.95 -2.30 -19.86
C GLN A 500 -27.81 -3.56 -19.97
N SER A 501 -29.13 -3.40 -20.02
CA SER A 501 -30.06 -4.51 -20.16
C SER A 501 -29.88 -5.15 -21.54
N LEU A 502 -29.69 -6.48 -21.58
CA LEU A 502 -29.53 -7.28 -22.81
C LEU A 502 -30.88 -7.46 -23.55
N THR A 503 -31.64 -6.37 -23.68
CA THR A 503 -32.96 -6.30 -24.33
C THR A 503 -32.93 -5.52 -25.65
N GLU A 504 -31.77 -4.97 -26.03
CA GLU A 504 -31.52 -4.30 -27.32
C GLU A 504 -30.24 -4.84 -27.96
N LEU A 505 -30.31 -6.07 -28.50
CA LEU A 505 -29.32 -6.66 -29.42
C LEU A 505 -29.94 -7.83 -30.21
#